data_AF-A0A7S0MSH8-F1
#
_entry.id   AF-A0A7S0MSH8-F1
#
_cell.length_a   1.000
_cell.length_b   1.000
_cell.length_c   1.000
_cell.angle_alpha   90.00
_cell.angle_beta   90.00
_cell.angle_gamma   90.00
#
_symmetry.space_group_name_H-M   'P 1'
#
loop_
_entity.id
_entity.type
_entity.pdbx_description
1 polymer ?
#
loop_
_entity_poly.entity_id
_entity_poly.type
_entity_poly.pdbx_seq_one_letter_code
_entity_poly.pdbx_strand_id
1 'polypeptide(L)'
;GELARVSGVTMRPYMRELLPLLLDALKDASATTKREVAVSTLGQLVQSTGYVVAPYVDYPALLGILLRLLNEKELTRREVLKTLGIIGALDPHTHKLNLLTLQGEGHLSRDGVRGTRQQNDNEIDRENNEGTLTELLPSSGLATSSEEYYPTVAINALMRVLRDGSVSSHHLMVVRSLMFIFKALGLSCVSYLPKVMPVLFHVVRTGDDGLKEFLFQQFTHLVAIIRQHIRRYLDDLLALVYEHWNRPHLMQHLLRLLEQLSRALHDEFRVLMPELLPRIVGA
;
A
#
# COMPACT_ATOMS: atom_id res chain seq x y z
N GLY A 1 11.41 -18.41 27.07
CA GLY A 1 10.13 -18.79 27.70
C GLY A 1 10.37 -19.37 29.08
N GLU A 2 10.79 -20.62 29.15
CA GLU A 2 10.95 -21.36 30.42
C GLU A 2 11.82 -20.66 31.49
N LEU A 3 12.93 -20.05 31.09
CA LEU A 3 13.77 -19.27 32.01
C LEU A 3 13.05 -18.08 32.63
N ALA A 4 12.13 -17.44 31.89
CA ALA A 4 11.34 -16.32 32.42
C ALA A 4 10.36 -16.80 33.48
N ARG A 5 9.79 -18.01 33.32
CA ARG A 5 8.88 -18.63 34.29
C ARG A 5 9.55 -18.88 35.65
N VAL A 6 10.84 -19.23 35.64
CA VAL A 6 11.61 -19.49 36.87
C VAL A 6 12.19 -18.21 37.47
N SER A 7 12.66 -17.29 36.64
CA SER A 7 13.36 -16.07 37.08
C SER A 7 12.38 -14.97 37.55
N GLY A 8 11.16 -14.95 37.01
CA GLY A 8 10.14 -13.98 37.37
C GLY A 8 10.60 -12.53 37.24
N VAL A 9 10.42 -11.74 38.30
CA VAL A 9 10.72 -10.30 38.33
C VAL A 9 12.22 -9.98 38.14
N THR A 10 13.12 -10.92 38.44
CA THR A 10 14.58 -10.72 38.26
C THR A 10 14.98 -10.57 36.79
N MET A 11 14.11 -10.98 35.86
CA MET A 11 14.33 -10.86 34.41
C MET A 11 13.93 -9.50 33.83
N ARG A 12 13.30 -8.62 34.64
CA ARG A 12 12.84 -7.29 34.21
C ARG A 12 13.92 -6.39 33.59
N PRO A 13 15.18 -6.29 34.09
CA PRO A 13 16.17 -5.41 33.48
C PRO A 13 16.55 -5.85 32.05
N TYR A 14 16.52 -7.16 31.77
CA TYR A 14 16.84 -7.72 30.46
C TYR A 14 15.72 -7.53 29.42
N MET A 15 14.53 -7.08 29.84
CA MET A 15 13.42 -6.91 28.91
C MET A 15 13.70 -5.91 27.79
N ARG A 16 14.50 -4.88 28.07
CA ARG A 16 14.88 -3.89 27.05
C ARG A 16 15.73 -4.49 25.93
N GLU A 17 16.50 -5.53 26.23
CA GLU A 17 17.35 -6.25 25.25
C GLU A 17 16.60 -7.40 24.57
N LEU A 18 15.70 -8.07 25.30
CA LEU A 18 14.95 -9.23 24.79
C LEU A 18 13.77 -8.85 23.90
N LEU A 19 13.09 -7.73 24.19
CA LEU A 19 11.94 -7.28 23.40
C LEU A 19 12.28 -7.00 21.93
N PRO A 20 13.36 -6.26 21.59
CA PRO A 20 13.77 -6.05 20.20
C PRO A 20 14.02 -7.36 19.44
N LEU A 21 14.73 -8.31 20.05
CA LEU A 21 15.04 -9.60 19.45
C LEU A 21 13.76 -10.41 19.16
N LEU A 22 12.80 -10.38 20.09
CA LEU A 22 11.49 -11.01 19.89
C LEU A 22 10.68 -10.29 18.81
N LEU A 23 10.69 -8.96 18.78
CA LEU A 23 10.00 -8.17 17.76
C LEU A 23 10.54 -8.44 16.36
N ASP A 24 11.85 -8.60 16.20
CA ASP A 24 12.45 -8.93 14.92
C ASP A 24 12.10 -10.36 14.49
N ALA A 25 12.10 -11.31 15.42
CA ALA A 25 11.61 -12.68 15.17
C ALA A 25 10.10 -12.73 14.81
N LEU A 26 9.29 -11.79 15.31
CA LEU A 26 7.87 -11.66 14.96
C LEU A 26 7.64 -11.03 13.58
N LYS A 27 8.55 -10.18 13.12
CA LYS A 27 8.48 -9.55 11.79
C LYS A 27 8.91 -10.51 10.66
N ASP A 28 9.74 -11.51 10.96
CA ASP A 28 10.21 -12.50 9.99
C ASP A 28 9.08 -13.39 9.48
N ALA A 29 8.64 -13.16 8.24
CA ALA A 29 7.56 -13.90 7.60
C ALA A 29 7.98 -15.29 7.07
N SER A 30 9.27 -15.60 7.06
CA SER A 30 9.78 -16.83 6.44
C SER A 30 9.53 -18.10 7.28
N ALA A 31 9.41 -17.96 8.60
CA ALA A 31 9.37 -19.09 9.53
C ALA A 31 8.16 -19.03 10.48
N THR A 32 7.09 -19.77 10.13
CA THR A 32 5.85 -19.79 10.91
C THR A 32 6.03 -20.34 12.33
N THR A 33 6.85 -21.37 12.50
CA THR A 33 7.15 -21.98 13.80
C THR A 33 7.94 -21.05 14.71
N LYS A 34 8.90 -20.28 14.14
CA LYS A 34 9.65 -19.26 14.89
C LYS A 34 8.74 -18.16 15.41
N ARG A 35 7.79 -17.68 14.58
CA ARG A 35 6.81 -16.67 15.01
C ARG A 35 5.90 -17.18 16.12
N GLU A 36 5.40 -18.41 16.00
CA GLU A 36 4.55 -19.01 17.04
C GLU A 36 5.28 -19.08 18.39
N VAL A 37 6.52 -19.58 18.39
CA VAL A 37 7.36 -19.63 19.61
C VAL A 37 7.72 -18.23 20.10
N ALA A 38 7.99 -17.27 19.20
CA ALA A 38 8.28 -15.89 19.57
C ALA A 38 7.08 -15.22 20.26
N VAL A 39 5.86 -15.42 19.74
CA VAL A 39 4.63 -14.93 20.38
C VAL A 39 4.47 -15.58 21.75
N SER A 40 4.54 -16.91 21.84
CA SER A 40 4.36 -17.61 23.12
C SER A 40 5.40 -17.19 24.17
N THR A 41 6.67 -17.02 23.76
CA THR A 41 7.75 -16.58 24.65
C THR A 41 7.61 -15.12 25.07
N LEU A 42 7.10 -14.23 24.21
CA LEU A 42 6.75 -12.86 24.58
C LEU A 42 5.67 -12.84 25.66
N GLY A 43 4.60 -13.63 25.48
CA GLY A 43 3.53 -13.77 26.46
C GLY A 43 4.04 -14.27 27.82
N GLN A 44 4.87 -15.31 27.81
CA GLN A 44 5.48 -15.84 29.03
C GLN A 44 6.41 -14.83 29.70
N LEU A 45 7.21 -14.08 28.93
CA LEU A 45 8.11 -13.07 29.48
C LEU A 45 7.33 -11.95 30.17
N VAL A 46 6.30 -11.40 29.52
CA VAL A 46 5.46 -10.35 30.08
C VAL A 46 4.69 -10.86 31.31
N GLN A 47 4.13 -12.07 31.23
CA GLN A 47 3.40 -12.70 32.33
C GLN A 47 4.28 -12.89 33.57
N SER A 48 5.51 -13.40 33.41
CA SER A 48 6.39 -13.71 34.54
C SER A 48 7.10 -12.49 35.12
N THR A 49 7.33 -11.44 34.32
CA THR A 49 7.99 -10.20 34.76
C THR A 49 7.01 -9.15 35.29
N GLY A 50 5.72 -9.29 35.00
CA GLY A 50 4.71 -8.28 35.32
C GLY A 50 4.83 -6.99 34.49
N TYR A 51 5.46 -7.06 33.30
CA TYR A 51 5.71 -5.92 32.44
C TYR A 51 4.53 -5.61 31.51
N VAL A 52 3.38 -5.31 32.13
CA VAL A 52 2.08 -5.08 31.46
C VAL A 52 1.99 -3.63 30.96
N VAL A 53 1.36 -3.39 29.81
CA VAL A 53 1.20 -2.09 29.10
C VAL A 53 2.50 -1.43 28.63
N ALA A 54 3.57 -1.43 29.44
CA ALA A 54 4.87 -0.86 29.12
C ALA A 54 5.45 -1.31 27.76
N PRO A 55 5.28 -2.56 27.29
CA PRO A 55 5.69 -2.96 25.94
C PRO A 55 5.11 -2.08 24.82
N TYR A 56 3.89 -1.57 24.97
CA TYR A 56 3.27 -0.69 23.98
C TYR A 56 3.79 0.75 24.01
N VAL A 57 4.37 1.17 25.15
CA VAL A 57 4.96 2.50 25.31
C VAL A 57 6.39 2.49 24.79
N ASP A 58 7.18 1.48 25.17
CA ASP A 58 8.57 1.34 24.73
C ASP A 58 8.68 0.94 23.26
N TYR A 59 7.74 0.11 22.78
CA TYR A 59 7.70 -0.36 21.40
C TYR A 59 6.31 -0.14 20.79
N PRO A 60 5.98 1.10 20.36
CA PRO A 60 4.69 1.43 19.78
C PRO A 60 4.26 0.58 18.56
N ALA A 61 5.22 0.01 17.82
CA ALA A 61 4.95 -0.87 16.68
C ALA A 61 4.38 -2.25 17.07
N LEU A 62 4.52 -2.66 18.34
CA LEU A 62 4.17 -4.00 18.82
C LEU A 62 2.69 -4.34 18.56
N LEU A 63 1.78 -3.41 18.85
CA LEU A 63 0.34 -3.64 18.70
C LEU A 63 -0.03 -3.90 17.23
N GLY A 64 0.52 -3.11 16.30
CA GLY A 64 0.29 -3.31 14.86
C GLY A 64 0.80 -4.66 14.35
N ILE A 65 1.97 -5.11 14.85
CA ILE A 65 2.53 -6.42 14.51
C ILE A 65 1.63 -7.55 15.02
N LEU A 66 1.20 -7.50 16.29
CA LEU A 66 0.32 -8.52 16.87
C LEU A 66 -1.05 -8.57 16.17
N LEU A 67 -1.65 -7.43 15.85
CA LEU A 67 -2.92 -7.38 15.12
C LEU A 67 -2.79 -7.93 13.69
N ARG A 68 -1.65 -7.70 13.03
CA ARG A 68 -1.36 -8.33 11.73
C ARG A 68 -1.26 -9.85 11.86
N LEU A 69 -0.58 -10.36 12.88
CA LEU A 69 -0.45 -11.80 13.15
C LEU A 69 -1.78 -12.46 13.55
N LEU A 70 -2.69 -11.70 14.17
CA LEU A 70 -4.04 -12.18 14.50
C LEU A 70 -4.84 -12.58 13.24
N ASN A 71 -4.61 -11.86 12.14
CA ASN A 71 -5.26 -12.13 10.85
C ASN A 71 -4.65 -13.32 10.09
N GLU A 72 -3.60 -13.98 10.62
CA GLU A 72 -2.98 -15.17 10.03
C GLU A 72 -3.68 -16.49 10.46
N LYS A 73 -2.96 -17.63 10.43
CA LYS A 73 -3.45 -18.99 10.72
C LYS A 73 -4.05 -19.14 12.14
N GLU A 74 -4.88 -20.16 12.35
CA GLU A 74 -5.61 -20.37 13.62
C GLU A 74 -4.72 -20.58 14.86
N LEU A 75 -3.66 -21.39 14.75
CA LEU A 75 -2.81 -21.73 15.90
C LEU A 75 -2.04 -20.51 16.42
N THR A 76 -1.47 -19.72 15.50
CA THR A 76 -0.81 -18.44 15.81
C THR A 76 -1.81 -17.44 16.38
N ARG A 77 -3.05 -17.42 15.88
CA ARG A 77 -4.11 -16.51 16.36
C ARG A 77 -4.43 -16.71 17.83
N ARG A 78 -4.53 -17.96 18.30
CA ARG A 78 -4.83 -18.26 19.71
C ARG A 78 -3.74 -17.74 20.64
N GLU A 79 -2.48 -18.02 20.32
CA GLU A 79 -1.35 -17.53 21.13
C GLU A 79 -1.26 -16.00 21.08
N VAL A 80 -1.49 -15.38 19.92
CA VAL A 80 -1.53 -13.92 19.79
C VAL A 80 -2.61 -13.32 20.69
N LEU A 81 -3.86 -13.83 20.66
CA LEU A 81 -4.94 -13.36 21.55
C LEU A 81 -4.58 -13.49 23.02
N LYS A 82 -3.98 -14.62 23.41
CA LYS A 82 -3.51 -14.85 24.78
C LYS A 82 -2.46 -13.81 25.17
N THR A 83 -1.50 -13.53 24.29
CA THR A 83 -0.47 -12.52 24.57
C THR A 83 -1.01 -11.10 24.66
N LEU A 84 -1.94 -10.71 23.78
CA LEU A 84 -2.65 -9.44 23.88
C LEU A 84 -3.37 -9.30 25.23
N GLY A 85 -4.06 -10.37 25.66
CA GLY A 85 -4.70 -10.41 26.98
C GLY A 85 -3.72 -10.27 28.15
N ILE A 86 -2.53 -10.88 28.05
CA ILE A 86 -1.47 -10.79 29.07
C ILE A 86 -0.82 -9.40 29.11
N ILE A 87 -0.59 -8.77 27.96
CA ILE A 87 0.03 -7.41 27.88
C ILE A 87 -0.95 -6.34 28.36
N GLY A 88 -2.26 -6.59 28.27
CA GLY A 88 -3.31 -5.71 28.78
C GLY A 88 -3.87 -4.77 27.73
N ALA A 89 -5.03 -4.19 28.03
CA ALA A 89 -5.69 -3.24 27.14
C ALA A 89 -4.94 -1.91 27.12
N LEU A 90 -4.67 -1.40 25.91
CA LEU A 90 -4.15 -0.05 25.70
C LEU A 90 -5.31 0.89 25.39
N ASP A 91 -5.33 2.05 26.05
CA ASP A 91 -6.29 3.11 25.76
C ASP A 91 -6.12 3.62 24.31
N PRO A 92 -7.22 3.75 23.51
CA PRO A 92 -7.14 4.22 22.13
C PRO A 92 -6.47 5.59 21.97
N HIS A 93 -6.64 6.50 22.93
CA HIS A 93 -6.04 7.83 22.86
C HIS A 93 -4.51 7.75 23.06
N THR A 94 -4.08 6.95 24.03
CA THR A 94 -2.66 6.65 24.27
C THR A 94 -2.02 5.95 23.06
N HIS A 95 -2.74 5.01 22.42
CA HIS A 95 -2.25 4.38 21.19
C HIS A 95 -2.03 5.40 20.07
N LYS A 96 -2.97 6.33 19.87
CA LYS A 96 -2.87 7.38 18.86
C LYS A 96 -1.64 8.27 19.09
N LEU A 97 -1.35 8.65 20.33
CA LEU A 97 -0.15 9.42 20.68
C LEU A 97 1.14 8.64 20.41
N ASN A 98 1.16 7.35 20.70
CA ASN A 98 2.32 6.49 20.44
C ASN A 98 2.57 6.34 18.93
N LEU A 99 1.52 6.30 18.10
CA LEU A 99 1.64 6.30 16.63
C LEU A 99 2.23 7.61 16.11
N LEU A 100 1.75 8.76 16.61
CA LEU A 100 2.29 10.08 16.25
C LEU A 100 3.79 10.21 16.62
N THR A 101 4.18 9.59 17.73
CA THR A 101 5.58 9.55 18.18
C THR A 101 6.46 8.72 17.23
N LEU A 102 5.96 7.61 16.68
CA LEU A 102 6.67 6.81 15.67
C LEU A 102 6.87 7.56 14.35
N GLN A 103 5.94 8.46 14.02
CA GLN A 103 5.97 9.25 12.79
C GLN A 103 6.90 10.47 12.87
N GLY A 104 7.55 10.69 14.01
CA GLY A 104 8.50 11.81 14.19
C GLY A 104 7.86 13.16 14.51
N GLU A 105 6.54 13.23 14.74
CA GLU A 105 5.82 14.46 15.08
C GLU A 105 5.84 14.80 16.59
N GLY A 106 6.44 13.94 17.41
CA GLY A 106 6.34 13.98 18.88
C GLY A 106 7.23 14.98 19.63
N HIS A 107 8.04 15.81 18.97
CA HIS A 107 9.01 16.70 19.64
C HIS A 107 8.55 18.15 19.86
N LEU A 108 7.25 18.45 19.87
CA LEU A 108 6.74 19.81 20.14
C LEU A 108 5.76 19.94 21.31
N SER A 109 5.72 19.02 22.28
CA SER A 109 4.80 19.19 23.41
C SER A 109 5.29 18.54 24.70
N ARG A 110 6.31 19.11 25.33
CA ARG A 110 6.58 18.83 26.75
C ARG A 110 6.93 20.06 27.60
N ASP A 111 7.06 21.24 27.03
CA ASP A 111 7.19 22.46 27.84
C ASP A 111 6.06 23.43 27.53
N GLY A 112 5.30 23.75 28.56
CA GLY A 112 4.12 24.60 28.49
C GLY A 112 4.49 26.02 28.07
N VAL A 113 4.26 26.35 26.81
CA VAL A 113 4.19 27.73 26.35
C VAL A 113 2.88 27.93 25.59
N ARG A 114 1.99 28.68 26.22
CA ARG A 114 0.79 29.25 25.58
C ARG A 114 1.22 30.14 24.40
N GLY A 115 1.06 29.63 23.17
CA GLY A 115 0.99 30.45 21.97
C GLY A 115 -0.45 30.91 21.75
N THR A 116 -0.69 32.21 21.93
CA THR A 116 -1.97 32.86 21.63
C THR A 116 -1.90 33.42 20.21
N ARG A 117 -3.03 33.46 19.48
CA ARG A 117 -3.29 34.09 18.14
C ARG A 117 -2.99 33.19 16.93
N GLN A 118 -3.75 33.19 15.83
CA GLN A 118 -4.97 33.91 15.43
C GLN A 118 -5.57 33.15 14.22
N GLN A 119 -6.89 33.22 14.09
CA GLN A 119 -7.64 33.02 12.84
C GLN A 119 -7.00 33.83 11.70
N ASN A 120 -6.68 33.18 10.57
CA ASN A 120 -6.95 33.64 9.19
C ASN A 120 -6.35 32.68 8.15
N ASP A 121 -6.90 32.78 6.95
CA ASP A 121 -6.90 31.83 5.85
C ASP A 121 -5.55 31.54 5.17
N ASN A 122 -5.61 30.49 4.33
CA ASN A 122 -4.75 30.09 3.21
C ASN A 122 -3.70 29.00 3.46
N GLU A 123 -4.04 27.83 2.90
CA GLU A 123 -3.23 27.02 1.99
C GLU A 123 -1.91 26.39 2.46
N ILE A 124 -1.85 25.07 2.19
CA ILE A 124 -0.69 24.23 1.87
C ILE A 124 0.04 23.63 3.09
N ASP A 125 0.43 22.35 2.92
CA ASP A 125 1.18 21.47 3.83
C ASP A 125 0.35 20.59 4.79
N ARG A 126 -0.34 19.61 4.20
CA ARG A 126 -0.64 18.30 4.81
C ARG A 126 -0.17 17.18 3.88
N GLU A 127 1.08 17.24 3.46
CA GLU A 127 1.80 16.07 2.97
C GLU A 127 2.54 15.44 4.16
N ASN A 128 2.57 14.11 4.19
CA ASN A 128 3.21 13.24 5.19
C ASN A 128 2.33 12.76 6.35
N ASN A 129 1.20 12.14 6.02
CA ASN A 129 0.56 11.17 6.93
C ASN A 129 0.99 9.74 6.55
N GLU A 130 2.21 9.34 6.92
CA GLU A 130 2.74 7.97 6.74
C GLU A 130 2.25 7.04 7.88
N GLY A 131 0.94 6.99 8.13
CA GLY A 131 0.34 6.26 9.28
C GLY A 131 -0.69 5.19 8.93
N THR A 132 -1.15 5.19 7.69
CA THR A 132 -2.02 4.18 7.10
C THR A 132 -1.42 3.81 5.75
N LEU A 133 -0.34 3.03 5.78
CA LEU A 133 0.52 2.69 4.63
C LEU A 133 -0.19 1.88 3.52
N THR A 134 -1.52 1.96 3.37
CA THR A 134 -2.26 1.18 2.38
C THR A 134 -3.52 1.81 1.81
N GLU A 135 -3.89 3.05 2.19
CA GLU A 135 -4.95 3.79 1.49
C GLU A 135 -4.35 4.81 0.54
N LEU A 136 -4.32 4.47 -0.76
CA LEU A 136 -3.72 5.31 -1.80
C LEU A 136 -4.56 6.56 -2.09
N LEU A 137 -5.87 6.52 -1.88
CA LEU A 137 -6.81 7.63 -1.99
C LEU A 137 -7.45 7.91 -0.62
N PRO A 138 -7.67 9.19 -0.23
CA PRO A 138 -8.25 9.54 1.06
C PRO A 138 -9.73 9.15 1.10
N SER A 139 -10.02 7.93 1.57
CA SER A 139 -11.38 7.45 1.83
C SER A 139 -11.96 8.03 3.12
N SER A 140 -11.09 8.46 4.04
CA SER A 140 -11.45 8.82 5.42
C SER A 140 -12.22 10.14 5.57
N GLY A 141 -12.41 10.91 4.50
CA GLY A 141 -13.19 12.16 4.47
C GLY A 141 -14.46 12.11 3.60
N LEU A 142 -14.72 10.99 2.92
CA LEU A 142 -15.90 10.83 2.07
C LEU A 142 -17.04 10.26 2.89
N ALA A 143 -18.19 10.94 2.91
CA ALA A 143 -19.41 10.38 3.45
C ALA A 143 -19.86 9.20 2.56
N THR A 144 -20.43 8.15 3.18
CA THR A 144 -20.99 6.98 2.47
C THR A 144 -22.15 7.33 1.54
N SER A 145 -22.65 8.57 1.63
CA SER A 145 -23.65 9.18 0.75
C SER A 145 -23.09 9.81 -0.52
N SER A 146 -21.76 9.91 -0.67
CA SER A 146 -21.13 10.47 -1.88
C SER A 146 -21.02 9.40 -2.97
N GLU A 147 -21.37 9.76 -4.20
CA GLU A 147 -21.28 8.87 -5.38
C GLU A 147 -19.83 8.42 -5.66
N GLU A 148 -18.85 9.17 -5.15
CA GLU A 148 -17.41 8.92 -5.28
C GLU A 148 -16.86 7.97 -4.21
N TYR A 149 -17.61 7.69 -3.14
CA TYR A 149 -17.16 6.82 -2.04
C TYR A 149 -16.88 5.39 -2.53
N TYR A 150 -17.87 4.76 -3.16
CA TYR A 150 -17.77 3.36 -3.58
C TYR A 150 -16.66 3.11 -4.62
N PRO A 151 -16.52 3.94 -5.67
CA PRO A 151 -15.39 3.80 -6.60
C PRO A 151 -14.05 4.02 -5.93
N THR A 152 -13.92 5.01 -5.03
CA THR A 152 -12.65 5.29 -4.32
C THR A 152 -12.21 4.10 -3.47
N VAL A 153 -13.13 3.54 -2.68
CA VAL A 153 -12.84 2.39 -1.81
C VAL A 153 -12.52 1.16 -2.65
N ALA A 154 -13.31 0.90 -3.71
CA ALA A 154 -13.06 -0.23 -4.60
C ALA A 154 -11.71 -0.13 -5.30
N ILE A 155 -11.37 1.04 -5.86
CA ILE A 155 -10.07 1.28 -6.50
C ILE A 155 -8.94 1.07 -5.48
N ASN A 156 -9.01 1.67 -4.30
CA ASN A 156 -7.99 1.48 -3.25
C ASN A 156 -7.74 -0.01 -2.93
N ALA A 157 -8.81 -0.79 -2.75
CA ALA A 157 -8.70 -2.21 -2.49
C ALA A 157 -8.05 -2.97 -3.66
N LEU A 158 -8.48 -2.69 -4.90
CA LEU A 158 -7.92 -3.31 -6.11
C LEU A 158 -6.43 -2.95 -6.29
N MET A 159 -6.06 -1.69 -6.08
CA MET A 159 -4.68 -1.22 -6.17
C MET A 159 -3.78 -1.88 -5.12
N ARG A 160 -4.30 -2.16 -3.92
CA ARG A 160 -3.58 -2.90 -2.88
C ARG A 160 -3.26 -4.32 -3.33
N VAL A 161 -4.21 -5.00 -3.94
CA VAL A 161 -4.01 -6.36 -4.47
C VAL A 161 -3.03 -6.36 -5.66
N LEU A 162 -3.07 -5.35 -6.53
CA LEU A 162 -2.12 -5.22 -7.64
C LEU A 162 -0.67 -4.99 -7.20
N ARG A 163 -0.46 -4.33 -6.06
CA ARG A 163 0.89 -4.13 -5.49
C ARG A 163 1.43 -5.39 -4.81
N ASP A 164 0.57 -6.32 -4.43
CA ASP A 164 0.97 -7.56 -3.79
C ASP A 164 1.36 -8.60 -4.86
N GLY A 165 2.66 -8.81 -5.03
CA GLY A 165 3.21 -9.80 -5.96
C GLY A 165 2.91 -11.25 -5.59
N SER A 166 2.49 -11.54 -4.35
CA SER A 166 2.14 -12.91 -3.94
C SER A 166 0.81 -13.38 -4.56
N VAL A 167 -0.02 -12.46 -5.03
CA VAL A 167 -1.36 -12.72 -5.58
C VAL A 167 -1.40 -12.52 -7.10
N SER A 168 -0.28 -12.80 -7.79
CA SER A 168 -0.13 -12.59 -9.25
C SER A 168 -1.21 -13.29 -10.09
N SER A 169 -1.67 -14.47 -9.65
CA SER A 169 -2.74 -15.22 -10.30
C SER A 169 -4.06 -14.46 -10.42
N HIS A 170 -4.34 -13.54 -9.50
CA HIS A 170 -5.57 -12.74 -9.50
C HIS A 170 -5.41 -11.38 -10.18
N HIS A 171 -4.18 -10.98 -10.54
CA HIS A 171 -3.93 -9.66 -11.13
C HIS A 171 -4.76 -9.42 -12.39
N LEU A 172 -4.94 -10.45 -13.24
CA LEU A 172 -5.77 -10.34 -14.44
C LEU A 172 -7.23 -10.00 -14.12
N MET A 173 -7.81 -10.63 -13.08
CA MET A 173 -9.18 -10.34 -12.64
C MET A 173 -9.29 -8.94 -12.03
N VAL A 174 -8.29 -8.52 -11.26
CA VAL A 174 -8.26 -7.21 -10.61
C VAL A 174 -8.18 -6.08 -11.64
N VAL A 175 -7.29 -6.21 -12.64
CA VAL A 175 -7.19 -5.25 -13.76
C VAL A 175 -8.51 -5.18 -14.53
N ARG A 176 -9.16 -6.32 -14.80
CA ARG A 176 -10.46 -6.35 -15.49
C ARG A 176 -11.54 -5.60 -14.71
N SER A 177 -11.63 -5.80 -13.40
CA SER A 177 -12.57 -5.09 -12.53
C SER A 177 -12.28 -3.59 -12.47
N LEU A 178 -11.00 -3.21 -12.39
CA LEU A 178 -10.58 -1.80 -12.41
C LEU A 178 -11.02 -1.10 -13.70
N MET A 179 -10.82 -1.75 -14.85
CA MET A 179 -11.24 -1.21 -16.14
C MET A 179 -12.76 -1.14 -16.28
N PHE A 180 -13.50 -2.08 -15.68
CA PHE A 180 -14.96 -2.03 -15.64
C PHE A 180 -15.45 -0.81 -14.83
N ILE A 181 -14.82 -0.53 -13.68
CA ILE A 181 -15.12 0.67 -12.88
C ILE A 181 -14.85 1.93 -13.70
N PHE A 182 -13.71 2.02 -14.38
CA PHE A 182 -13.38 3.16 -15.23
C PHE A 182 -14.35 3.34 -16.41
N LYS A 183 -14.82 2.24 -17.00
CA LYS A 183 -15.86 2.28 -18.03
C LYS A 183 -17.19 2.82 -17.49
N ALA A 184 -17.56 2.45 -16.27
CA ALA A 184 -18.78 2.94 -15.62
C ALA A 184 -18.67 4.44 -15.23
N LEU A 185 -17.50 4.88 -14.78
CA LEU A 185 -17.24 6.27 -14.39
C LEU A 185 -17.07 7.23 -15.58
N GLY A 186 -16.65 6.73 -16.75
CA GLY A 186 -16.36 7.58 -17.90
C GLY A 186 -15.24 8.58 -17.62
N LEU A 187 -15.46 9.87 -17.90
CA LEU A 187 -14.44 10.92 -17.71
C LEU A 187 -14.15 11.24 -16.24
N SER A 188 -15.04 10.89 -15.31
CA SER A 188 -14.80 11.07 -13.88
C SER A 188 -13.65 10.19 -13.35
N CYS A 189 -13.20 9.18 -14.13
CA CYS A 189 -12.05 8.38 -13.75
C CYS A 189 -10.71 9.16 -13.76
N VAL A 190 -10.67 10.34 -14.38
CA VAL A 190 -9.44 11.13 -14.58
C VAL A 190 -8.79 11.55 -13.25
N SER A 191 -9.59 11.82 -12.21
CA SER A 191 -9.08 12.17 -10.88
C SER A 191 -8.31 11.02 -10.20
N TYR A 192 -8.58 9.77 -10.59
CA TYR A 192 -7.95 8.58 -10.03
C TYR A 192 -6.66 8.18 -10.78
N LEU A 193 -6.49 8.61 -12.03
CA LEU A 193 -5.35 8.23 -12.88
C LEU A 193 -3.97 8.51 -12.29
N PRO A 194 -3.71 9.66 -11.61
CA PRO A 194 -2.37 9.95 -11.07
C PRO A 194 -1.86 8.87 -10.12
N LYS A 195 -2.77 8.16 -9.44
CA LYS A 195 -2.43 7.10 -8.49
C LYS A 195 -2.47 5.72 -9.10
N VAL A 196 -3.29 5.52 -10.13
CA VAL A 196 -3.50 4.22 -10.77
C VAL A 196 -2.45 3.93 -11.84
N MET A 197 -2.12 4.92 -12.68
CA MET A 197 -1.19 4.75 -13.81
C MET A 197 0.21 4.28 -13.38
N PRO A 198 0.85 4.84 -12.33
CA PRO A 198 2.19 4.38 -11.92
C PRO A 198 2.23 2.91 -11.50
N VAL A 199 1.17 2.43 -10.85
CA VAL A 199 1.08 1.03 -10.43
C VAL A 199 0.82 0.13 -11.64
N LEU A 200 -0.06 0.53 -12.57
CA LEU A 200 -0.27 -0.25 -13.79
C LEU A 200 1.04 -0.36 -14.60
N PHE A 201 1.81 0.72 -14.73
CA PHE A 201 3.12 0.68 -15.38
C PHE A 201 4.11 -0.25 -14.68
N HIS A 202 4.14 -0.23 -13.34
CA HIS A 202 4.96 -1.16 -12.58
C HIS A 202 4.55 -2.62 -12.84
N VAL A 203 3.25 -2.93 -12.80
CA VAL A 203 2.71 -4.28 -13.03
C VAL A 203 3.03 -4.77 -14.45
N VAL A 204 3.03 -3.89 -15.46
CA VAL A 204 3.44 -4.27 -16.83
C VAL A 204 4.91 -4.68 -16.86
N ARG A 205 5.80 -3.95 -16.18
CA ARG A 205 7.24 -4.27 -16.18
C ARG A 205 7.54 -5.57 -15.43
N THR A 206 6.84 -5.84 -14.33
CA THR A 206 7.08 -7.02 -13.49
C THR A 206 6.25 -8.25 -13.86
N GLY A 207 5.21 -8.10 -14.68
CA GLY A 207 4.22 -9.14 -14.95
C GLY A 207 4.63 -10.18 -16.01
N ASP A 208 3.87 -11.28 -16.03
CA ASP A 208 3.99 -12.35 -17.02
C ASP A 208 3.51 -11.91 -18.41
N ASP A 209 3.95 -12.61 -19.46
CA ASP A 209 3.64 -12.23 -20.85
C ASP A 209 2.12 -12.21 -21.15
N GLY A 210 1.33 -13.12 -20.58
CA GLY A 210 -0.12 -13.11 -20.73
C GLY A 210 -0.81 -11.94 -20.02
N LEU A 211 -0.27 -11.52 -18.87
CA LEU A 211 -0.77 -10.33 -18.16
C LEU A 211 -0.40 -9.04 -18.92
N LYS A 212 0.81 -8.99 -19.48
CA LYS A 212 1.27 -7.87 -20.32
C LYS A 212 0.38 -7.68 -21.55
N GLU A 213 0.09 -8.75 -22.28
CA GLU A 213 -0.80 -8.72 -23.44
C GLU A 213 -2.17 -8.15 -23.06
N PHE A 214 -2.77 -8.67 -21.99
CA PHE A 214 -4.03 -8.17 -21.47
C PHE A 214 -3.96 -6.70 -21.04
N LEU A 215 -2.89 -6.27 -20.37
CA LEU A 215 -2.70 -4.89 -19.94
C LEU A 215 -2.58 -3.92 -21.11
N PHE A 216 -1.84 -4.26 -22.18
CA PHE A 216 -1.80 -3.44 -23.40
C PHE A 216 -3.16 -3.32 -24.07
N GLN A 217 -3.94 -4.41 -24.10
CA GLN A 217 -5.33 -4.35 -24.52
C GLN A 217 -6.15 -3.42 -23.62
N GLN A 218 -5.99 -3.48 -22.30
CA GLN A 218 -6.71 -2.61 -21.37
C GLN A 218 -6.29 -1.13 -21.48
N PHE A 219 -5.01 -0.82 -21.68
CA PHE A 219 -4.57 0.55 -21.96
C PHE A 219 -5.25 1.10 -23.21
N THR A 220 -5.42 0.28 -24.25
CA THR A 220 -6.12 0.70 -25.46
C THR A 220 -7.57 1.15 -25.15
N HIS A 221 -8.27 0.40 -24.30
CA HIS A 221 -9.62 0.77 -23.86
C HIS A 221 -9.61 2.01 -22.95
N LEU A 222 -8.61 2.11 -22.07
CA LEU A 222 -8.43 3.21 -21.15
C LEU A 222 -8.20 4.54 -21.90
N VAL A 223 -7.34 4.54 -22.92
CA VAL A 223 -7.09 5.68 -23.82
C VAL A 223 -8.38 6.12 -24.52
N ALA A 224 -9.20 5.17 -24.96
CA ALA A 224 -10.49 5.48 -25.61
C ALA A 224 -11.49 6.19 -24.66
N ILE A 225 -11.46 5.88 -23.36
CA ILE A 225 -12.30 6.52 -22.34
C ILE A 225 -11.79 7.92 -22.00
N ILE A 226 -10.49 8.05 -21.76
CA ILE A 226 -9.86 9.25 -21.18
C ILE A 226 -9.57 10.34 -22.23
N ARG A 227 -9.40 9.94 -23.50
CA ARG A 227 -9.11 10.84 -24.63
C ARG A 227 -7.93 11.78 -24.33
N GLN A 228 -8.16 13.09 -24.31
CA GLN A 228 -7.10 14.11 -24.20
C GLN A 228 -6.38 14.10 -22.85
N HIS A 229 -6.97 13.57 -21.78
CA HIS A 229 -6.30 13.55 -20.47
C HIS A 229 -5.15 12.52 -20.40
N ILE A 230 -4.95 11.69 -21.43
CA ILE A 230 -3.80 10.78 -21.51
C ILE A 230 -2.46 11.52 -21.68
N ARG A 231 -2.48 12.79 -22.11
CA ARG A 231 -1.30 13.61 -22.40
C ARG A 231 -0.24 13.55 -21.29
N ARG A 232 -0.67 13.56 -20.02
CA ARG A 232 0.22 13.55 -18.85
C ARG A 232 1.02 12.25 -18.69
N TYR A 233 0.59 11.16 -19.32
CA TYR A 233 1.19 9.83 -19.21
C TYR A 233 1.70 9.31 -20.56
N LEU A 234 1.74 10.18 -21.58
CA LEU A 234 2.09 9.82 -22.95
C LEU A 234 3.54 9.33 -23.04
N ASP A 235 4.47 10.04 -22.43
CA ASP A 235 5.90 9.71 -22.47
C ASP A 235 6.17 8.34 -21.82
N ASP A 236 5.54 8.08 -20.67
CA ASP A 236 5.63 6.79 -19.96
C ASP A 236 5.04 5.64 -20.79
N LEU A 237 3.91 5.88 -21.46
CA LEU A 237 3.28 4.89 -22.35
C LEU A 237 4.16 4.60 -23.56
N LEU A 238 4.75 5.63 -24.18
CA LEU A 238 5.65 5.46 -25.32
C LEU A 238 6.93 4.72 -24.91
N ALA A 239 7.50 5.04 -23.74
CA ALA A 239 8.63 4.32 -23.20
C ALA A 239 8.33 2.82 -23.02
N LEU A 240 7.14 2.47 -22.50
CA LEU A 240 6.68 1.09 -22.37
C LEU A 240 6.49 0.40 -23.73
N VAL A 241 5.94 1.11 -24.72
CA VAL A 241 5.77 0.60 -26.09
C VAL A 241 7.14 0.32 -26.71
N TYR A 242 8.10 1.22 -26.57
CA TYR A 242 9.46 1.04 -27.10
C TYR A 242 10.21 -0.10 -26.42
N GLU A 243 10.03 -0.30 -25.12
CA GLU A 243 10.63 -1.40 -24.37
C GLU A 243 10.13 -2.77 -24.86
N HIS A 244 8.87 -2.87 -25.28
CA HIS A 244 8.20 -4.11 -25.67
C HIS A 244 8.04 -4.29 -27.19
N TRP A 245 8.60 -3.40 -28.02
CA TRP A 245 8.42 -3.36 -29.47
C TRP A 245 8.89 -4.63 -30.19
N ASN A 246 10.00 -5.22 -29.78
CA ASN A 246 10.60 -6.39 -30.43
C ASN A 246 9.90 -7.71 -30.11
N ARG A 247 8.72 -7.69 -29.49
CA ARG A 247 7.96 -8.90 -29.12
C ARG A 247 6.79 -9.12 -30.10
N PRO A 248 6.86 -10.13 -30.98
CA PRO A 248 5.87 -10.32 -32.05
C PRO A 248 4.45 -10.56 -31.52
N HIS A 249 4.30 -11.25 -30.38
CA HIS A 249 3.00 -11.51 -29.75
C HIS A 249 2.31 -10.24 -29.23
N LEU A 250 3.08 -9.20 -28.86
CA LEU A 250 2.53 -7.94 -28.36
C LEU A 250 2.30 -6.91 -29.47
N MET A 251 2.93 -7.08 -30.64
CA MET A 251 2.92 -6.11 -31.73
C MET A 251 1.51 -5.68 -32.14
N GLN A 252 0.57 -6.63 -32.30
CA GLN A 252 -0.81 -6.30 -32.66
C GLN A 252 -1.49 -5.39 -31.62
N HIS A 253 -1.23 -5.64 -30.33
CA HIS A 253 -1.80 -4.87 -29.23
C HIS A 253 -1.14 -3.49 -29.12
N LEU A 254 0.17 -3.40 -29.33
CA LEU A 254 0.93 -2.15 -29.36
C LEU A 254 0.48 -1.26 -30.52
N LEU A 255 0.31 -1.81 -31.71
CA LEU A 255 -0.18 -1.07 -32.88
C LEU A 255 -1.59 -0.55 -32.65
N ARG A 256 -2.47 -1.34 -32.02
CA ARG A 256 -3.82 -0.90 -31.68
C ARG A 256 -3.83 0.20 -30.61
N LEU A 257 -2.92 0.14 -29.64
CA LEU A 257 -2.73 1.20 -28.66
C LEU A 257 -2.26 2.49 -29.34
N LEU A 258 -1.28 2.41 -30.24
CA LEU A 258 -0.80 3.55 -31.03
C LEU A 258 -1.89 4.15 -31.91
N GLU A 259 -2.72 3.31 -32.54
CA GLU A 259 -3.88 3.75 -33.31
C GLU A 259 -4.85 4.54 -32.43
N GLN A 260 -5.18 4.05 -31.23
CA GLN A 260 -6.06 4.77 -30.31
C GLN A 260 -5.42 6.05 -29.74
N LEU A 261 -4.11 6.06 -29.49
CA LEU A 261 -3.38 7.27 -29.11
C LEU A 261 -3.44 8.32 -30.22
N SER A 262 -3.26 7.91 -31.48
CA SER A 262 -3.37 8.83 -32.63
C SER A 262 -4.76 9.47 -32.71
N ARG A 263 -5.83 8.68 -32.47
CA ARG A 263 -7.21 9.19 -32.42
C ARG A 263 -7.48 10.05 -31.18
N ALA A 264 -6.81 9.81 -30.06
CA ALA A 264 -7.02 10.59 -28.84
C ALA A 264 -6.31 11.95 -28.90
N LEU A 265 -5.12 12.02 -29.50
CA LEU A 265 -4.23 13.20 -29.48
C LEU A 265 -4.21 14.02 -30.78
N HIS A 266 -4.71 13.49 -31.91
CA HIS A 266 -4.78 14.15 -33.23
C HIS A 266 -3.51 14.92 -33.63
N ASP A 267 -3.45 16.23 -33.38
CA ASP A 267 -2.37 17.12 -33.83
C ASP A 267 -1.05 16.91 -33.07
N GLU A 268 -1.11 16.52 -31.79
CA GLU A 268 0.11 16.29 -30.98
C GLU A 268 0.79 14.97 -31.33
N PHE A 269 0.03 14.00 -31.85
CA PHE A 269 0.60 12.74 -32.32
C PHE A 269 1.49 12.95 -33.56
N ARG A 270 1.22 14.00 -34.37
CA ARG A 270 2.06 14.32 -35.54
C ARG A 270 3.51 14.65 -35.15
N VAL A 271 3.73 15.18 -33.95
CA VAL A 271 5.07 15.49 -33.43
C VAL A 271 5.85 14.22 -33.10
N LEU A 272 5.16 13.13 -32.76
CA LEU A 272 5.74 11.83 -32.40
C LEU A 272 5.90 10.90 -33.61
N MET A 273 5.26 11.21 -34.73
CA MET A 273 5.32 10.40 -35.95
C MET A 273 6.74 10.22 -36.52
N PRO A 274 7.65 11.21 -36.54
CA PRO A 274 8.99 11.03 -37.07
C PRO A 274 9.83 9.99 -36.31
N GLU A 275 9.53 9.76 -35.03
CA GLU A 275 10.26 8.83 -34.17
C GLU A 275 9.67 7.41 -34.23
N LEU A 276 8.35 7.30 -34.41
CA LEU A 276 7.63 6.04 -34.53
C LEU A 276 7.74 5.41 -35.94
N LEU A 277 7.74 6.24 -37.00
CA LEU A 277 7.75 5.74 -38.39
C LEU A 277 8.95 4.83 -38.72
N PRO A 278 10.22 5.20 -38.38
CA PRO A 278 11.38 4.37 -38.68
C PRO A 278 11.31 3.00 -38.00
N ARG A 279 10.66 2.90 -36.84
CA ARG A 279 10.50 1.66 -36.07
C ARG A 279 9.35 0.78 -36.57
N ILE A 280 8.32 1.39 -37.16
CA ILE A 280 7.22 0.68 -37.83
C ILE A 280 7.68 0.09 -39.16
N VAL A 281 8.55 0.80 -39.90
CA VAL A 281 9.07 0.35 -41.21
C VAL A 281 10.26 -0.61 -41.07
N GLY A 282 10.99 -0.55 -39.95
CA GLY A 282 12.13 -1.42 -39.66
C GLY A 282 11.80 -2.73 -38.94
N ALA A 283 10.53 -2.98 -38.60
CA ALA A 283 10.02 -4.23 -38.01
C ALA A 283 9.32 -5.08 -39.09
#